data_AF-A0A2V7LM99-F1
#
_entry.id   AF-A0A2V7LM99-F1
#
_cell.length_a   1.000
_cell.length_b   1.000
_cell.length_c   1.000
_cell.angle_alpha   90.00
_cell.angle_beta   90.00
_cell.angle_gamma   90.00
#
_symmetry.space_group_name_H-M   'P 1'
#
loop_
_entity.id
_entity.type
_entity.pdbx_description
1 polymer ?
#
loop_
_entity_poly.entity_id
_entity_poly.type
_entity_poly.pdbx_seq_one_letter_code
_entity_poly.pdbx_strand_id
1 'polypeptide(L)'
;MRALVLLLLTLAAAACHRGAVAPINPQAEVAVTVDNQNFLDMNVFLIRGGQRVRLGMVPGLSSRILMVRPDLIGYGTELQFELHPIGGRSNPVTETISVHPGDVIQLTIPPN
;
A
#
# COMPACT_ATOMS: atom_id res chain seq x y z
N MET A 1 23.68 -15.06 52.22
CA MET A 1 23.16 -16.00 51.20
C MET A 1 21.68 -15.81 50.88
N ARG A 2 20.80 -15.55 51.86
CA ARG A 2 19.35 -15.31 51.62
C ARG A 2 19.02 -14.02 50.87
N ALA A 3 19.79 -12.94 51.07
CA ALA A 3 19.56 -11.65 50.39
C ALA A 3 19.88 -11.69 48.88
N LEU A 4 20.80 -12.57 48.45
CA LEU A 4 21.18 -12.68 47.04
C LEU A 4 20.06 -13.33 46.20
N VAL A 5 19.33 -14.28 46.79
CA VAL A 5 18.22 -15.00 46.13
C VAL A 5 17.01 -14.08 45.88
N LEU A 6 16.77 -13.12 46.76
CA LEU A 6 15.66 -12.17 46.64
C LEU A 6 15.91 -11.11 45.54
N LEU A 7 17.17 -10.74 45.28
CA LEU A 7 17.50 -9.76 44.25
C LEU A 7 17.32 -10.32 42.83
N LEU A 8 17.58 -11.61 42.62
CA LEU A 8 17.44 -12.28 41.33
C LEU A 8 15.98 -12.53 40.91
N LEU A 9 15.03 -12.61 41.84
CA LEU A 9 13.61 -12.79 41.48
C LEU A 9 12.93 -11.52 40.97
N THR A 10 13.47 -10.34 41.25
CA THR A 10 12.84 -9.07 40.83
C THR A 10 13.19 -8.65 39.40
N LEU A 11 14.28 -9.17 38.82
CA LEU A 11 14.67 -8.87 37.43
C LEU A 11 13.85 -9.62 36.37
N ALA A 12 13.10 -10.67 36.75
CA ALA A 12 12.33 -11.47 35.79
C ALA A 12 10.98 -10.84 35.37
N ALA A 13 10.49 -9.82 36.10
CA ALA A 13 9.17 -9.23 35.85
C ALA A 13 9.17 -8.08 34.81
N ALA A 14 10.34 -7.56 34.43
CA ALA A 14 10.43 -6.40 33.52
C ALA A 14 10.45 -6.77 32.02
N ALA A 15 10.48 -8.06 31.67
CA ALA A 15 10.66 -8.50 30.28
C ALA A 15 9.35 -8.61 29.47
N CYS A 16 8.18 -8.39 30.08
CA CYS A 16 6.88 -8.48 29.41
C CYS A 16 6.35 -7.10 28.98
N HIS A 17 7.18 -6.25 28.37
CA HIS A 17 6.64 -5.10 27.64
C HIS A 17 6.14 -5.59 26.28
N ARG A 18 4.88 -6.03 26.23
CA ARG A 18 4.18 -6.22 24.96
C ARG A 18 4.14 -4.87 24.26
N GLY A 19 4.86 -4.74 23.14
CA GLY A 19 4.79 -3.55 22.30
C GLY A 19 3.34 -3.28 21.94
N ALA A 20 2.85 -2.08 22.27
CA ALA A 20 1.50 -1.68 21.91
C ALA A 20 1.43 -1.64 20.37
N VAL A 21 0.56 -2.45 19.78
CA VAL A 21 0.21 -2.33 18.37
C VAL A 21 -0.51 -0.98 18.24
N ALA A 22 0.07 -0.06 17.48
CA ALA A 22 -0.57 1.23 17.22
C ALA A 22 -1.94 0.99 16.59
N PRO A 23 -3.00 1.70 17.01
CA PRO A 23 -4.31 1.59 16.37
C PRO A 23 -4.17 1.90 14.87
N ILE A 24 -4.83 1.11 14.02
CA ILE A 24 -4.94 1.43 12.59
C ILE A 24 -5.60 2.80 12.50
N ASN A 25 -4.94 3.74 11.81
CA ASN A 25 -5.54 5.02 11.49
C ASN A 25 -6.39 4.83 10.22
N PRO A 26 -7.73 4.85 10.30
CA PRO A 26 -8.61 4.67 9.14
C PRO A 26 -8.50 5.81 8.13
N GLN A 27 -7.87 6.93 8.50
CA GLN A 27 -7.62 8.07 7.62
C GLN A 27 -6.22 8.06 7.01
N ALA A 28 -5.43 6.99 7.22
CA ALA A 28 -4.12 6.87 6.59
C ALA A 28 -4.28 6.70 5.07
N GLU A 29 -3.57 7.51 4.30
CA GLU A 29 -3.51 7.37 2.85
C GLU A 29 -2.74 6.11 2.46
N VAL A 30 -3.10 5.54 1.32
CA VAL A 30 -2.38 4.42 0.71
C VAL A 30 -1.50 4.97 -0.40
N ALA A 31 -0.21 4.62 -0.38
CA ALA A 31 0.73 5.05 -1.39
C ALA A 31 0.90 3.97 -2.46
N VAL A 32 0.74 4.32 -3.74
CA VAL A 32 0.98 3.42 -4.87
C VAL A 32 2.23 3.89 -5.58
N THR A 33 3.33 3.15 -5.39
CA THR A 33 4.57 3.36 -6.13
C THR A 33 4.44 2.66 -7.47
N VAL A 34 4.31 3.44 -8.54
CA VAL A 34 4.18 2.96 -9.91
C VAL A 34 5.54 3.08 -10.59
N ASP A 35 6.07 1.95 -11.04
CA ASP A 35 7.26 1.88 -11.87
C ASP A 35 6.85 1.59 -13.33
N ASN A 36 6.90 2.63 -14.16
CA ASN A 36 6.53 2.51 -15.56
C ASN A 36 7.76 2.18 -16.41
N GLN A 37 7.97 0.90 -16.68
CA GLN A 37 9.04 0.41 -17.56
C GLN A 37 8.62 0.44 -19.03
N ASN A 38 7.39 0.88 -19.32
CA ASN A 38 6.90 1.08 -20.67
C ASN A 38 7.36 2.43 -21.24
N PHE A 39 7.51 2.50 -22.57
CA PHE A 39 7.84 3.74 -23.25
C PHE A 39 6.68 4.74 -23.25
N LEU A 40 5.44 4.25 -23.31
CA LEU A 40 4.26 5.12 -23.32
C LEU A 40 3.97 5.67 -21.92
N ASP A 41 3.54 6.92 -21.88
CA ASP A 41 2.94 7.51 -20.68
C ASP A 41 1.67 6.75 -20.31
N MET A 42 1.43 6.59 -19.01
CA MET A 42 0.33 5.78 -18.49
C MET A 42 -0.58 6.59 -17.59
N ASN A 43 -1.89 6.59 -17.88
CA ASN A 43 -2.89 6.98 -16.91
C ASN A 43 -3.22 5.79 -16.02
N VAL A 44 -3.14 5.98 -14.71
CA VAL A 44 -3.43 4.93 -13.72
C VAL A 44 -4.79 5.20 -13.10
N PHE A 45 -5.66 4.19 -13.13
CA PHE A 45 -6.98 4.23 -12.54
C PHE A 45 -7.12 3.16 -11.46
N LEU A 46 -7.83 3.51 -10.39
CA LEU A 46 -8.36 2.56 -9.43
C LEU A 46 -9.73 2.08 -9.88
N ILE A 47 -9.96 0.77 -9.88
CA ILE A 47 -11.27 0.16 -10.08
C ILE A 47 -11.79 -0.30 -8.72
N ARG A 48 -13.00 0.16 -8.37
CA ARG A 48 -13.70 -0.24 -7.14
C ARG A 48 -15.21 -0.22 -7.36
N GLY A 49 -15.88 -1.33 -7.08
CA GLY A 49 -17.35 -1.41 -7.18
C GLY A 49 -17.90 -1.02 -8.56
N GLY A 50 -17.16 -1.35 -9.64
CA GLY A 50 -17.51 -0.97 -11.02
C GLY A 50 -17.23 0.49 -11.39
N GLN A 51 -16.76 1.32 -10.45
CA GLN A 51 -16.33 2.68 -10.74
C GLN A 51 -14.84 2.74 -11.05
N ARG A 52 -14.47 3.64 -11.97
CA ARG A 52 -13.09 4.00 -12.29
C ARG A 52 -12.75 5.37 -11.75
N VAL A 53 -11.73 5.44 -10.91
CA VAL A 53 -11.22 6.70 -10.34
C VAL A 53 -9.81 6.92 -10.84
N ARG A 54 -9.53 8.05 -11.49
CA ARG A 54 -8.17 8.37 -11.97
C ARG A 54 -7.29 8.76 -10.79
N LEU A 55 -6.18 8.05 -10.60
CA LEU A 55 -5.18 8.38 -9.59
C LEU A 55 -4.16 9.40 -10.12
N GLY A 56 -3.71 9.23 -11.36
CA GLY A 56 -2.72 10.13 -11.95
C GLY A 56 -2.20 9.67 -13.31
N MET A 57 -1.17 10.36 -13.78
CA MET A 57 -0.36 9.98 -14.94
C MET A 57 1.08 9.72 -14.50
N VAL A 58 1.68 8.68 -15.08
CA VAL A 58 3.06 8.29 -14.88
C VAL A 58 3.76 8.35 -16.23
N PRO A 59 4.78 9.22 -16.41
CA PRO A 59 5.53 9.28 -17.65
C PRO A 59 6.17 7.94 -18.01
N GLY A 60 6.41 7.72 -19.29
CA GLY A 60 7.18 6.58 -19.78
C GLY A 60 8.57 6.51 -19.16
N LEU A 61 9.07 5.28 -18.95
CA LEU A 61 10.40 5.01 -18.40
C LEU A 61 10.69 5.76 -17.09
N SER A 62 9.70 5.84 -16.20
CA SER A 62 9.79 6.62 -14.97
C SER A 62 9.00 6.00 -13.83
N SER A 63 9.31 6.41 -12.60
CA SER A 63 8.55 6.01 -11.42
C SER A 63 7.88 7.20 -10.72
N ARG A 64 6.66 7.00 -10.21
CA ARG A 64 5.87 8.00 -9.49
C ARG A 64 5.11 7.37 -8.34
N ILE A 65 4.91 8.14 -7.27
CA ILE A 65 4.01 7.77 -6.18
C ILE A 65 2.67 8.45 -6.44
N LEU A 66 1.59 7.66 -6.44
CA LEU A 66 0.21 8.12 -6.52
C LEU A 66 -0.48 7.82 -5.19
N MET A 67 -1.16 8.81 -4.62
CA MET A 67 -1.86 8.62 -3.35
C MET A 67 -3.31 8.19 -3.62
N VAL A 68 -3.76 7.16 -2.91
CA VAL A 68 -5.17 6.79 -2.85
C VAL A 68 -5.76 7.44 -1.62
N ARG A 69 -6.82 8.21 -1.86
CA ARG A 69 -7.51 8.93 -0.78
C ARG A 69 -8.14 7.94 0.21
N PRO A 70 -8.18 8.26 1.52
CA PRO A 70 -8.70 7.33 2.52
C PRO A 70 -10.18 7.01 2.36
N ASP A 71 -10.98 7.91 1.76
CA ASP A 71 -12.41 7.67 1.50
C ASP A 71 -12.68 6.51 0.53
N LEU A 72 -11.66 6.13 -0.25
CA LEU A 72 -11.72 5.00 -1.18
C LEU A 72 -11.28 3.68 -0.53
N ILE A 73 -10.67 3.73 0.66
CA ILE A 73 -10.07 2.60 1.37
C ILE A 73 -10.84 2.36 2.68
N GLY A 74 -11.70 1.35 2.68
CA GLY A 74 -12.26 0.75 3.89
C GLY A 74 -11.40 -0.43 4.40
N TYR A 75 -11.84 -1.05 5.50
CA TYR A 75 -11.22 -2.26 6.03
C TYR A 75 -11.31 -3.43 5.03
N GLY A 76 -10.17 -3.93 4.57
CA GLY A 76 -10.09 -5.07 3.66
C GLY A 76 -10.65 -4.79 2.26
N THR A 77 -10.49 -3.57 1.76
CA THR A 77 -11.04 -3.19 0.46
C THR A 77 -10.30 -3.93 -0.66
N GLU A 78 -11.06 -4.59 -1.52
CA GLU A 78 -10.55 -5.20 -2.74
C GLU A 78 -10.38 -4.14 -3.83
N LEU A 79 -9.17 -4.02 -4.35
CA LEU A 79 -8.79 -3.04 -5.36
C LEU A 79 -8.20 -3.73 -6.58
N GLN A 80 -8.46 -3.13 -7.75
CA GLN A 80 -7.76 -3.42 -9.00
C GLN A 80 -7.27 -2.10 -9.60
N PHE A 81 -6.19 -2.17 -10.38
CA PHE A 81 -5.69 -1.03 -11.12
C PHE A 81 -5.86 -1.26 -12.62
N GLU A 82 -6.40 -0.28 -13.33
CA GLU A 82 -6.40 -0.23 -14.78
C GLU A 82 -5.30 0.72 -15.25
N LEU A 83 -4.47 0.23 -16.17
CA LEU A 83 -3.42 0.98 -16.81
C LEU A 83 -3.91 1.38 -18.21
N HIS A 84 -3.97 2.68 -18.49
CA HIS A 84 -4.41 3.20 -19.77
C HIS A 84 -3.25 3.93 -20.48
N PRO A 85 -2.61 3.31 -21.48
CA PRO A 85 -1.52 3.91 -22.22
C PRO A 85 -2.00 5.10 -23.06
N ILE A 86 -1.28 6.22 -22.99
CA ILE A 86 -1.52 7.35 -23.86
C ILE A 86 -0.98 7.01 -25.25
N GLY A 87 -1.87 6.88 -26.23
CA GLY A 87 -1.54 6.47 -27.59
C GLY A 87 -1.51 4.95 -27.81
N GLY A 88 -1.85 4.13 -26.81
CA GLY A 88 -1.99 2.68 -26.94
C GLY A 88 -3.43 2.22 -27.18
N ARG A 89 -3.63 0.90 -27.31
CA ARG A 89 -4.94 0.28 -27.59
C ARG A 89 -5.43 -0.69 -26.51
N SER A 90 -4.54 -1.19 -25.66
CA SER A 90 -4.87 -2.11 -24.57
C SER A 90 -4.96 -1.37 -23.24
N ASN A 91 -5.88 -1.80 -22.37
CA ASN A 91 -5.99 -1.30 -21.00
C ASN A 91 -5.87 -2.47 -20.03
N PRO A 92 -4.64 -2.97 -19.75
CA PRO A 92 -4.48 -4.09 -18.85
C PRO A 92 -4.98 -3.72 -17.44
N VAL A 93 -5.61 -4.70 -16.79
CA VAL A 93 -6.12 -4.60 -15.42
C VAL A 93 -5.33 -5.58 -14.56
N THR A 94 -4.95 -5.17 -13.35
CA THR A 94 -4.23 -6.04 -12.40
C THR A 94 -5.15 -7.11 -11.83
N GLU A 95 -4.55 -8.06 -11.12
CA GLU A 95 -5.30 -8.87 -10.17
C GLU A 95 -5.91 -8.03 -9.05
N THR A 96 -6.88 -8.62 -8.35
CA THR A 96 -7.48 -8.03 -7.15
C THR A 96 -6.53 -8.18 -5.98
N ILE A 97 -6.29 -7.10 -5.25
CA ILE A 97 -5.52 -7.10 -4.01
C ILE A 97 -6.37 -6.56 -2.85
N SER A 98 -6.19 -7.13 -1.66
CA SER A 98 -6.80 -6.60 -0.43
C SER A 98 -5.89 -5.57 0.20
N VAL A 99 -6.42 -4.39 0.50
CA VAL A 99 -5.66 -3.22 0.96
C VAL A 99 -6.25 -2.66 2.25
N HIS A 100 -5.37 -2.23 3.14
CA HIS A 100 -5.68 -1.58 4.40
C HIS A 100 -5.17 -0.13 4.42
N PRO A 101 -5.79 0.76 5.22
CA PRO A 101 -5.27 2.11 5.42
C PRO A 101 -3.80 2.10 5.86
N GLY A 102 -2.98 2.91 5.18
CA GLY A 102 -1.54 3.03 5.45
C GLY A 102 -0.65 2.04 4.69
N ASP A 103 -1.22 1.13 3.90
CA ASP A 103 -0.44 0.22 3.05
C ASP A 103 0.34 0.98 1.97
N VAL A 104 1.44 0.36 1.53
CA VAL A 104 2.22 0.79 0.36
C VAL A 104 2.15 -0.29 -0.70
N ILE A 105 1.65 0.08 -1.87
CA ILE A 105 1.48 -0.81 -3.02
C ILE A 105 2.60 -0.54 -4.01
N GLN A 106 3.17 -1.60 -4.56
CA GLN A 106 4.13 -1.51 -5.65
C GLN A 106 3.49 -2.05 -6.92
N LEU A 107 3.44 -1.21 -7.95
CA LEU A 107 2.86 -1.52 -9.25
C LEU A 107 3.93 -1.38 -10.33
N THR A 108 4.27 -2.48 -11.00
CA THR A 108 5.21 -2.46 -12.12
C THR A 108 4.45 -2.60 -13.43
N ILE A 109 4.66 -1.65 -14.34
CA ILE A 109 4.15 -1.71 -15.71
C ILE A 109 5.29 -2.24 -16.58
N PRO A 110 5.18 -3.46 -17.13
CA PRO A 110 6.26 -4.04 -17.91
C PRO A 110 6.47 -3.31 -19.24
N PRO A 111 7.65 -3.45 -19.86
CA PRO A 111 7.86 -3.04 -21.24
C PRO A 111 6.91 -3.80 -22.19
N ASN A 112 6.47 -3.11 -23.25
CA ASN A 112 5.72 -3.72 -24.36
C ASN A 112 6.67 -4.26 -25.42
#